data_AF-T0HXC6-F1
#
_entry.id   AF-T0HXC6-F1
#
_cell.length_a   1.000
_cell.length_b   1.000
_cell.length_c   1.000
_cell.angle_alpha   90.00
_cell.angle_beta   90.00
_cell.angle_gamma   90.00
#
_symmetry.space_group_name_H-M   'P 1'
#
loop_
_entity.id
_entity.type
_entity.pdbx_description
1 polymer ?
#
loop_
_entity_poly.entity_id
_entity_poly.type
_entity_poly.pdbx_seq_one_letter_code
_entity_poly.pdbx_strand_id
1 'polypeptide(L)'
;MPDDAIPDRAARRIALALVEQCVRNSRLEELHAGTAPDSLSGDFSDVKVVTPFGEIPWSELSRISDAEMKSLMIEIVNRVYTFLTHMEDLTTLRDSARWDRPVHDPRLLETALRRAAVRNGERADDC
;
A
#
# COMPACT_ATOMS: atom_id res chain seq x y z
N MET A 1 24.43 -4.36 21.84
CA MET A 1 24.73 -3.24 20.92
C MET A 1 23.40 -2.65 20.51
N PRO A 2 22.99 -1.46 20.99
CA PRO A 2 21.69 -0.86 20.64
C PRO A 2 21.75 0.06 19.39
N ASP A 3 22.90 0.18 18.73
CA ASP A 3 23.16 1.20 17.69
C ASP A 3 22.59 0.86 16.29
N ASP A 4 22.06 -0.34 16.08
CA ASP A 4 21.52 -0.77 14.77
C ASP A 4 20.00 -0.57 14.63
N ALA A 5 19.31 -0.10 15.67
CA ALA A 5 17.87 0.11 15.64
C ALA A 5 17.50 1.38 14.85
N ILE A 6 16.57 1.25 13.90
CA ILE A 6 16.03 2.39 13.15
C ILE A 6 15.36 3.36 14.15
N PRO A 7 15.74 4.65 14.21
CA PRO A 7 15.09 5.61 15.09
C PRO A 7 13.58 5.70 14.83
N ASP A 8 12.73 5.80 15.86
CA ASP A 8 11.25 5.79 15.75
C ASP A 8 10.73 6.74 14.65
N ARG A 9 11.21 7.99 14.64
CA ARG A 9 10.83 8.98 13.63
C ARG A 9 11.18 8.53 12.21
N ALA A 10 12.34 7.90 12.04
CA ALA A 10 12.75 7.37 10.74
C ALA A 10 11.88 6.16 10.37
N ALA A 11 11.61 5.24 11.30
CA ALA A 11 10.77 4.07 11.07
C ALA A 11 9.35 4.46 10.64
N ARG A 12 8.72 5.44 11.30
CA ARG A 12 7.40 5.97 10.90
C ARG A 12 7.41 6.53 9.48
N ARG A 13 8.43 7.33 9.15
CA ARG A 13 8.54 7.94 7.81
C ARG A 13 8.79 6.88 6.73
N ILE A 14 9.64 5.89 7.01
CA ILE A 14 9.91 4.78 6.10
C ILE A 14 8.65 3.93 5.92
N ALA A 15 7.90 3.63 6.98
CA ALA A 15 6.65 2.86 6.88
C ALA A 15 5.64 3.55 5.96
N LEU A 16 5.41 4.86 6.15
CA LEU A 16 4.53 5.64 5.28
C LEU A 16 5.00 5.62 3.83
N ALA A 17 6.28 5.93 3.57
CA ALA A 17 6.82 5.96 2.23
C ALA A 17 6.81 4.57 1.55
N LEU A 18 7.13 3.51 2.28
CA LEU A 18 7.11 2.13 1.78
C LEU A 18 5.68 1.76 1.39
N VAL A 19 4.71 1.99 2.27
CA VAL A 19 3.31 1.64 1.98
C VAL A 19 2.75 2.49 0.84
N GLU A 20 3.09 3.77 0.77
CA GLU A 20 2.71 4.62 -0.35
C GLU A 20 3.26 4.09 -1.69
N GLN A 21 4.56 3.81 -1.75
CA GLN A 21 5.23 3.44 -3.00
C GLN A 21 5.00 1.97 -3.41
N CYS A 22 4.85 1.07 -2.44
CA CYS A 22 4.81 -0.38 -2.69
C CYS A 22 3.42 -1.00 -2.54
N VAL A 23 2.46 -0.33 -1.90
CA VAL A 23 1.11 -0.86 -1.67
C VAL A 23 0.05 0.05 -2.27
N ARG A 24 -0.03 1.32 -1.85
CA ARG A 24 -1.04 2.26 -2.34
C ARG A 24 -0.88 2.49 -3.83
N ASN A 25 0.31 2.86 -4.32
CA ASN A 25 0.54 3.12 -5.74
C ASN A 25 0.77 1.83 -6.56
N SER A 26 -0.09 0.83 -6.37
CA SER A 26 0.00 -0.48 -7.02
C SER A 26 -1.34 -0.91 -7.63
N ARG A 27 -1.43 -2.18 -8.06
CA ARG A 27 -2.66 -2.82 -8.54
C ARG A 27 -3.84 -2.70 -7.56
N LEU A 28 -3.58 -2.43 -6.28
CA LEU A 28 -4.61 -2.16 -5.28
C LEU A 28 -5.54 -0.99 -5.68
N GLU A 29 -5.03 0.10 -6.27
CA GLU A 29 -5.90 1.20 -6.73
C GLU A 29 -6.83 0.72 -7.85
N GLU A 30 -6.39 -0.18 -8.71
CA GLU A 30 -7.21 -0.69 -9.79
C GLU A 30 -8.35 -1.57 -9.28
N LEU A 31 -8.13 -2.29 -8.16
CA LEU A 31 -9.18 -3.06 -7.47
C LEU A 31 -10.19 -2.16 -6.73
N HIS A 32 -9.77 -0.95 -6.38
CA HIS A 32 -10.58 0.04 -5.68
C HIS A 32 -11.21 1.08 -6.62
N ALA A 33 -10.73 1.16 -7.86
CA ALA A 33 -11.24 2.08 -8.86
C ALA A 33 -12.66 1.71 -9.29
N GLY A 34 -13.41 2.71 -9.73
CA GLY A 34 -14.79 2.54 -10.22
C GLY A 34 -15.68 3.67 -9.73
N THR A 35 -16.91 3.69 -10.22
CA THR A 35 -17.93 4.63 -9.74
C THR A 35 -18.69 3.99 -8.59
N ALA A 36 -18.57 4.57 -7.40
CA ALA A 36 -19.47 4.24 -6.31
C ALA A 36 -20.87 4.84 -6.59
N PRO A 37 -21.96 4.06 -6.45
CA PRO A 37 -23.31 4.58 -6.53
C PRO A 37 -23.62 5.45 -5.31
N ASP A 38 -24.62 6.32 -5.45
CA ASP A 38 -25.21 7.01 -4.30
C ASP A 38 -26.40 6.21 -3.75
N SER A 39 -26.73 6.46 -2.49
CA SER A 39 -27.86 5.84 -1.77
C SER A 39 -28.79 6.93 -1.24
N LEU A 40 -30.10 6.79 -1.45
CA LEU A 40 -31.11 7.69 -0.89
C LEU A 40 -31.33 7.41 0.60
N SER A 41 -31.23 6.15 1.02
CA SER A 41 -31.33 5.74 2.42
C SER A 41 -30.09 6.11 3.25
N GLY A 42 -28.94 6.25 2.60
CA GLY A 42 -27.64 6.51 3.22
C GLY A 42 -26.95 5.26 3.78
N ASP A 43 -27.67 4.15 3.95
CA ASP A 43 -27.13 2.86 4.39
C ASP A 43 -26.92 1.86 3.24
N PHE A 44 -27.20 2.30 2.00
CA PHE A 44 -27.07 1.54 0.76
C PHE A 44 -27.97 0.29 0.66
N SER A 45 -28.97 0.14 1.54
CA SER A 45 -29.98 -0.93 1.44
C SER A 45 -30.86 -0.80 0.18
N ASP A 46 -30.93 0.40 -0.39
CA ASP A 46 -31.64 0.73 -1.62
C ASP A 46 -30.79 0.60 -2.90
N VAL A 47 -29.52 0.17 -2.78
CA VAL A 47 -28.59 0.04 -3.89
C VAL A 47 -28.36 -1.44 -4.21
N LYS A 48 -28.34 -1.77 -5.51
CA LYS A 48 -28.09 -3.12 -6.00
C LYS A 48 -27.38 -3.13 -7.35
N VAL A 49 -26.66 -4.20 -7.63
CA VAL A 49 -26.14 -4.52 -8.96
C VAL A 49 -27.10 -5.47 -9.66
N VAL A 50 -27.52 -5.12 -10.87
CA VAL A 50 -28.39 -5.97 -11.69
C VAL A 50 -27.53 -6.70 -12.71
N THR A 51 -27.63 -8.03 -12.72
CA THR A 51 -26.95 -8.90 -13.68
C THR A 51 -27.98 -9.78 -14.39
N PRO A 52 -27.62 -10.45 -15.51
CA PRO A 52 -28.48 -11.44 -16.14
C PRO A 52 -28.84 -12.64 -15.23
N PHE A 53 -28.08 -12.85 -14.14
CA PHE A 53 -28.30 -13.95 -13.18
C PHE A 53 -29.12 -13.53 -11.96
N GLY A 54 -29.51 -12.25 -11.86
CA GLY A 54 -30.28 -11.71 -10.74
C GLY A 54 -29.69 -10.42 -10.18
N GLU A 55 -30.27 -9.99 -9.07
CA GLU A 55 -29.88 -8.79 -8.33
C GLU A 55 -28.97 -9.15 -7.16
N ILE A 56 -27.92 -8.34 -6.95
CA ILE A 56 -26.99 -8.49 -5.82
C ILE A 56 -27.10 -7.21 -4.99
N PRO A 57 -27.49 -7.28 -3.70
CA PRO A 57 -27.47 -6.13 -2.81
C PRO A 57 -26.08 -5.49 -2.74
N TRP A 58 -26.00 -4.16 -2.69
CA TRP A 58 -24.73 -3.45 -2.63
C TRP A 58 -23.88 -3.79 -1.38
N SER A 59 -24.55 -4.15 -0.29
CA SER A 59 -23.94 -4.64 0.96
C SER A 59 -23.31 -6.02 0.84
N GLU A 60 -23.69 -6.81 -0.17
CA GLU A 60 -23.20 -8.17 -0.42
C GLU A 60 -22.27 -8.23 -1.64
N LEU A 61 -22.10 -7.12 -2.34
CA LEU A 61 -21.23 -7.03 -3.50
C LEU A 61 -19.75 -7.15 -3.08
N SER A 62 -18.99 -7.99 -3.78
CA SER A 62 -17.55 -8.07 -3.61
C SER A 62 -16.86 -6.79 -4.11
N ARG A 63 -16.59 -5.85 -3.20
CA ARG A 63 -15.96 -4.56 -3.48
C ARG A 63 -15.09 -4.12 -2.29
N ILE A 64 -14.31 -3.06 -2.49
CA ILE A 64 -13.62 -2.34 -1.43
C ILE A 64 -14.20 -0.92 -1.41
N SER A 65 -14.84 -0.51 -0.32
CA SER A 65 -15.30 0.87 -0.12
C SER A 65 -14.13 1.80 0.25
N ASP A 66 -14.34 3.12 0.12
CA ASP A 66 -13.37 4.12 0.61
C ASP A 66 -13.05 3.95 2.09
N ALA A 67 -14.06 3.61 2.91
CA ALA A 67 -13.89 3.39 4.34
C ALA A 67 -13.05 2.13 4.62
N GLU A 68 -13.32 1.03 3.91
CA GLU A 68 -12.54 -0.21 4.00
C GLU A 68 -11.12 -0.01 3.49
N MET A 69 -10.94 0.68 2.36
CA MET A 69 -9.63 1.04 1.82
C MET A 69 -8.84 1.87 2.84
N LYS A 70 -9.45 2.88 3.47
CA LYS A 70 -8.80 3.68 4.51
C LYS A 70 -8.39 2.82 5.71
N SER A 71 -9.30 1.95 6.18
CA SER A 71 -9.02 1.03 7.29
C SER A 71 -7.86 0.08 6.96
N LEU A 72 -7.89 -0.51 5.77
CA LEU A 72 -6.85 -1.39 5.23
C LEU A 72 -5.49 -0.68 5.18
N MET A 73 -5.43 0.55 4.66
CA MET A 73 -4.18 1.30 4.59
C MET A 73 -3.63 1.64 5.98
N ILE A 74 -4.48 2.00 6.94
CA ILE A 74 -4.07 2.24 8.34
C ILE A 74 -3.49 0.96 8.94
N GLU A 75 -4.16 -0.17 8.76
CA GLU A 75 -3.67 -1.46 9.24
C GLU A 75 -2.30 -1.79 8.64
N ILE A 76 -2.17 -1.70 7.31
CA ILE A 76 -0.91 -2.01 6.60
C ILE A 76 0.22 -1.09 7.08
N VAL A 77 0.01 0.22 7.19
CA VAL A 77 1.01 1.16 7.72
C VAL A 77 1.44 0.76 9.14
N ASN A 78 0.50 0.46 10.02
CA ASN A 78 0.80 0.06 11.39
C ASN A 78 1.60 -1.24 11.42
N ARG A 79 1.22 -2.24 10.61
CA ARG A 79 1.93 -3.53 10.52
C ARG A 79 3.35 -3.37 9.98
N VAL A 80 3.54 -2.57 8.92
CA VAL A 80 4.88 -2.29 8.37
C VAL A 80 5.73 -1.55 9.39
N TYR A 81 5.17 -0.56 10.08
CA TYR A 81 5.86 0.14 11.17
C TYR A 81 6.32 -0.84 12.26
N THR A 82 5.42 -1.69 12.75
CA THR A 82 5.75 -2.74 13.74
C THR A 82 6.83 -3.69 13.22
N PHE A 83 6.77 -4.09 11.95
CA PHE A 83 7.80 -4.92 11.34
C PHE A 83 9.16 -4.23 11.33
N LEU A 84 9.23 -2.96 10.94
CA LEU A 84 10.48 -2.20 10.90
C LEU A 84 11.11 -2.01 12.29
N THR A 85 10.31 -1.88 13.35
CA THR A 85 10.83 -1.69 14.73
C THR A 85 11.14 -2.98 15.46
N HIS A 86 10.67 -4.12 14.97
CA HIS A 86 10.90 -5.46 15.55
C HIS A 86 11.41 -6.45 14.50
N MET A 87 12.19 -5.96 13.53
CA MET A 87 12.59 -6.74 12.37
C MET A 87 13.36 -8.00 12.79
N GLU A 88 14.30 -7.89 13.72
CA GLU A 88 15.11 -9.02 14.21
C GLU A 88 14.24 -10.18 14.73
N ASP A 89 13.14 -9.87 15.40
CA ASP A 89 12.22 -10.85 15.98
C ASP A 89 11.21 -11.40 14.95
N LEU A 90 10.89 -10.61 13.93
CA LEU A 90 9.82 -10.91 12.96
C LEU A 90 10.32 -11.43 11.62
N THR A 91 11.62 -11.40 11.36
CA THR A 91 12.23 -11.91 10.12
C THR A 91 12.24 -13.43 10.13
N THR A 92 11.07 -14.03 9.90
CA THR A 92 10.94 -15.47 9.66
C THR A 92 10.38 -15.69 8.25
N LEU A 93 11.19 -16.27 7.37
CA LEU A 93 10.75 -16.67 6.03
C LEU A 93 10.04 -18.02 6.13
N ARG A 94 8.72 -17.98 6.32
CA ARG A 94 7.86 -19.17 6.28
C ARG A 94 7.41 -19.42 4.84
N ASP A 95 6.17 -19.06 4.52
CA ASP A 95 5.56 -19.34 3.23
C ASP A 95 6.12 -18.49 2.08
N SER A 96 6.67 -17.31 2.40
CA SER A 96 7.32 -16.42 1.43
C SER A 96 8.57 -17.03 0.79
N ALA A 97 9.18 -18.05 1.42
CA ALA A 97 10.30 -18.78 0.83
C ALA A 97 9.91 -19.54 -0.45
N ARG A 98 8.60 -19.75 -0.68
CA ARG A 98 8.07 -20.44 -1.88
C ARG A 98 7.77 -19.49 -3.03
N TRP A 99 7.84 -18.18 -2.80
CA TRP A 99 7.53 -17.20 -3.83
C TRP A 99 8.70 -17.08 -4.80
N ASP A 100 8.40 -16.58 -6.01
CA ASP A 100 9.44 -16.24 -6.96
C ASP A 100 10.41 -15.22 -6.36
N ARG A 101 11.68 -15.32 -6.77
CA ARG A 101 12.70 -14.38 -6.32
C ARG A 101 12.29 -12.96 -6.72
N PRO A 102 12.33 -11.98 -5.78
CA PRO A 102 12.00 -10.61 -6.11
C PRO A 102 12.88 -10.07 -7.24
N VAL A 103 12.25 -9.41 -8.21
CA VAL A 103 12.90 -8.64 -9.26
C VAL A 103 12.55 -7.16 -9.08
N HIS A 104 13.34 -6.26 -9.69
CA HIS A 104 13.02 -4.84 -9.64
C HIS A 104 11.73 -4.52 -10.39
N ASP A 105 10.83 -3.77 -9.76
CA ASP A 105 9.74 -3.11 -10.49
C ASP A 105 10.34 -2.03 -11.43
N PRO A 106 10.08 -2.09 -12.75
CA PRO A 106 10.72 -1.19 -13.70
C PRO A 106 10.38 0.30 -13.47
N ARG A 107 9.13 0.61 -13.12
CA ARG A 107 8.67 2.01 -12.96
C ARG A 107 9.24 2.64 -11.69
N LEU A 108 9.26 1.87 -10.60
CA LEU A 108 9.84 2.31 -9.34
C LEU A 108 11.37 2.44 -9.46
N LEU A 109 12.02 1.52 -10.17
CA LEU A 109 13.46 1.61 -10.46
C LEU A 109 13.79 2.86 -11.29
N GLU A 110 13.03 3.13 -12.36
CA GLU A 110 13.22 4.34 -13.17
C GLU A 110 13.10 5.61 -12.32
N THR A 111 12.08 5.68 -11.47
CA THR A 111 11.88 6.81 -10.54
C THR A 111 13.05 6.96 -9.58
N ALA A 112 13.55 5.85 -9.03
CA ALA A 112 14.70 5.85 -8.13
C ALA A 112 15.98 6.36 -8.83
N LEU A 113 16.25 5.87 -10.04
CA LEU A 113 17.41 6.29 -10.85
C LEU A 113 17.33 7.77 -11.22
N ARG A 114 16.16 8.25 -11.65
CA ARG A 114 15.93 9.68 -11.97
C ARG A 114 16.20 10.56 -10.75
N ARG A 115 15.67 10.21 -9.58
CA ARG A 115 15.90 10.95 -8.33
C ARG A 115 17.36 10.90 -7.88
N ALA A 116 18.07 9.80 -8.15
CA ALA A 116 19.50 9.69 -7.85
C ALA A 116 20.34 10.61 -8.74
N ALA A 117 20.04 10.69 -10.04
CA ALA A 117 20.71 11.60 -10.96
C ALA A 117 20.59 13.07 -10.53
N VAL A 118 19.39 13.51 -10.13
CA VAL A 118 19.16 14.88 -9.63
C VAL A 118 20.03 15.18 -8.41
N ARG A 119 20.00 14.33 -7.37
CA ARG A 119 20.82 14.53 -6.16
C ARG A 119 22.32 14.59 -6.44
N ASN A 120 22.79 13.82 -7.42
CA ASN A 120 24.20 13.78 -7.79
C ASN A 120 24.60 15.00 -8.63
N GLY A 121 23.69 15.55 -9.44
CA GLY A 121 23.88 16.80 -10.18
C GLY A 121 23.93 18.02 -9.25
N GLU A 122 23.02 18.11 -8.28
CA GLU A 122 23.02 19.18 -7.26
C GLU A 122 24.33 19.21 -6.45
N ARG A 123 24.91 18.04 -6.14
CA ARG A 123 26.21 17.94 -5.47
C ARG A 123 27.39 18.38 -6.34
N ALA A 124 27.26 18.37 -7.67
CA ALA A 124 28.32 18.79 -8.58
C ALA A 124 28.33 20.31 -8.81
N ASP A 125 27.17 20.97 -8.70
CA ASP A 125 27.02 22.43 -8.86
C ASP A 125 27.40 23.23 -7.59
N ASP A 126 27.50 22.57 -6.43
CA ASP A 126 27.88 23.15 -5.13
C ASP A 126 29.40 23.08 -4.81
N CYS A 127 30.27 22.70 -5.76
CA CYS A 127 31.73 22.55 -5.59
C CYS A 127 32.56 23.51 -6.44
#